data_AF-A0A7C0YG39-F1
#
_entry.id   AF-A0A7C0YG39-F1
#
_cell.length_a   1.000
_cell.length_b   1.000
_cell.length_c   1.000
_cell.angle_alpha   90.00
_cell.angle_beta   90.00
_cell.angle_gamma   90.00
#
_symmetry.space_group_name_H-M   'P 1'
#
loop_
_entity.id
_entity.type
_entity.pdbx_description
1 polymer ?
#
loop_
_entity_poly.entity_id
_entity_poly.type
_entity_poly.pdbx_seq_one_letter_code
_entity_poly.pdbx_strand_id
1 'polypeptide(L)' 'MLEFDADLHIHSPYSIGVSKRMTVPNIAAGAVRKGIAIVGTGDATQPDWLRHLQATLKRT' A
#
# COMPACT_ATOMS: atom_id res chain seq x y z
N MET A 1 15.77 6.96 20.21
CA MET A 1 14.40 7.02 19.65
C MET A 1 14.22 5.84 18.71
N LEU A 2 13.00 5.34 18.52
CA LEU A 2 12.74 4.37 17.45
C LEU A 2 12.67 5.13 16.12
N GLU A 3 13.36 4.60 15.12
CA GLU A 3 13.39 5.14 13.76
C GLU A 3 12.82 4.10 12.80
N PHE A 4 12.09 4.56 11.79
CA PHE A 4 11.43 3.71 10.80
C PHE A 4 11.62 4.28 9.40
N ASP A 5 12.02 3.43 8.46
CA ASP A 5 11.95 3.74 7.04
C ASP A 5 10.48 3.66 6.58
N ALA A 6 10.01 4.73 5.94
CA ALA A 6 8.63 4.87 5.52
C ALA A 6 8.49 5.34 4.07
N ASP A 7 7.49 4.81 3.37
CA ASP A 7 7.08 5.27 2.05
C ASP A 7 5.59 5.60 2.08
N LEU A 8 5.27 6.90 2.09
CA LEU A 8 3.92 7.41 2.34
C LEU A 8 3.17 7.79 1.08
N HIS A 9 3.82 7.78 -0.09
CA HIS A 9 3.20 8.12 -1.36
C HIS A 9 3.41 6.99 -2.36
N ILE A 10 2.39 6.12 -2.44
CA ILE A 10 2.27 5.10 -3.48
C ILE A 10 0.93 5.27 -4.21
N HIS A 11 0.78 4.53 -5.30
CA HIS A 11 -0.47 4.47 -6.05
C HIS A 11 -1.01 3.05 -6.15
N SER A 12 -2.33 2.94 -6.18
CA SER A 12 -3.10 1.71 -6.34
C SER A 12 -3.15 1.25 -7.81
N PRO A 13 -3.67 0.04 -8.12
CA PRO A 13 -3.87 -0.45 -9.48
C PRO A 13 -4.88 0.39 -10.31
N TYR A 14 -5.63 1.27 -9.65
CA TYR A 14 -6.68 2.10 -10.25
C TYR A 14 -6.14 3.44 -10.78
N SER A 15 -4.93 3.84 -10.37
CA SER A 15 -4.24 5.00 -10.95
C SER A 15 -3.78 4.74 -12.39
N ILE A 16 -3.77 5.80 -13.20
CA ILE A 16 -3.32 5.75 -14.59
C ILE A 16 -1.79 5.53 -14.61
N GLY A 17 -1.31 4.63 -15.47
CA GLY A 17 0.12 4.36 -15.60
C GLY A 17 0.72 3.51 -14.48
N VAL A 18 -0.10 2.95 -13.58
CA VAL A 18 0.35 2.13 -12.46
C VAL A 18 0.14 0.64 -12.76
N SER A 19 1.08 -0.19 -12.28
CA SER A 19 1.00 -1.64 -12.47
C SER A 19 -0.27 -2.22 -11.84
N LYS A 20 -0.96 -3.10 -12.56
CA LYS A 20 -2.11 -3.86 -12.03
C LYS A 20 -1.74 -4.81 -10.88
N ARG A 21 -0.43 -5.03 -10.64
CA ARG A 21 0.08 -5.83 -9.52
C ARG A 21 0.24 -5.03 -8.22
N MET A 22 -0.04 -3.73 -8.18
CA MET A 22 0.04 -2.89 -6.96
C MET A 22 -1.08 -3.20 -5.95
N THR A 23 -1.26 -4.46 -5.58
CA THR A 23 -2.24 -4.91 -4.59
C THR A 23 -1.60 -4.92 -3.20
N VAL A 24 -2.42 -4.80 -2.14
CA VAL A 24 -1.93 -4.81 -0.74
C VAL A 24 -0.94 -5.97 -0.45
N PRO A 25 -1.19 -7.23 -0.84
CA PRO A 25 -0.24 -8.32 -0.58
C PRO A 25 1.11 -8.13 -1.28
N ASN A 26 1.10 -7.62 -2.52
CA ASN A 26 2.32 -7.39 -3.29
C ASN A 26 3.10 -6.16 -2.77
N ILE A 27 2.39 -5.10 -2.39
CA ILE A 27 2.97 -3.92 -1.75
C ILE A 27 3.65 -4.33 -0.45
N ALA A 28 2.97 -5.09 0.42
CA ALA A 28 3.53 -5.57 1.68
C ALA A 28 4.77 -6.47 1.45
N ALA A 29 4.68 -7.42 0.51
CA ALA A 29 5.82 -8.29 0.17
C ALA A 29 7.00 -7.51 -0.43
N GLY A 30 6.73 -6.42 -1.14
CA GLY A 30 7.75 -5.50 -1.66
C GLY A 30 8.39 -4.65 -0.56
N ALA A 31 7.58 -4.14 0.37
CA ALA A 31 8.02 -3.34 1.52
C ALA A 31 8.97 -4.15 2.42
N VAL A 32 8.62 -5.40 2.73
CA VAL A 32 9.48 -6.32 3.48
C VAL A 32 10.82 -6.54 2.77
N ARG A 33 10.79 -6.79 1.45
CA ARG A 33 12.02 -6.97 0.65
C ARG A 33 12.88 -5.71 0.59
N LYS A 34 12.26 -4.53 0.57
CA LYS A 34 12.95 -3.24 0.50
C LYS A 34 13.42 -2.73 1.87
N GLY A 35 12.93 -3.30 2.96
CA GLY A 35 13.23 -2.84 4.33
C GLY A 35 12.36 -1.67 4.81
N ILE A 36 11.21 -1.43 4.20
CA ILE A 36 10.30 -0.34 4.59
C ILE A 36 9.37 -0.85 5.69
N ALA A 37 9.41 -0.20 6.85
CA ALA A 37 8.61 -0.56 8.02
C ALA A 37 7.18 -0.02 7.94
N ILE A 38 6.97 1.16 7.32
CA ILE A 38 5.66 1.80 7.22
C ILE A 38 5.36 2.17 5.76
N VAL A 39 4.20 1.77 5.28
CA VAL A 39 3.73 2.12 3.93
C VAL A 39 2.38 2.80 4.00
N GLY A 40 2.26 3.96 3.35
CA GLY A 40 0.98 4.65 3.16
C GLY A 40 0.08 3.87 2.20
N THR A 41 -1.24 3.95 2.34
CA THR A 41 -2.14 3.16 1.48
C THR A 41 -2.13 3.61 0.02
N GLY A 42 -1.85 4.90 -0.22
CA GLY A 42 -2.08 5.54 -1.51
C GLY A 42 -3.57 5.62 -1.87
N ASP A 43 -3.93 6.51 -2.80
CA ASP A 43 -5.24 6.61 -3.46
C ASP A 43 -6.48 6.37 -2.56
N ALA A 44 -6.44 6.82 -1.29
CA ALA A 44 -7.44 6.43 -0.28
C ALA A 44 -8.87 6.90 -0.60
N THR A 45 -9.01 7.88 -1.50
CA THR A 45 -10.30 8.39 -1.99
C THR A 45 -10.85 7.61 -3.19
N GLN A 46 -10.08 6.67 -3.77
CA GLN A 46 -10.55 5.85 -4.89
C GLN A 46 -11.47 4.73 -4.34
N PRO A 47 -12.74 4.64 -4.79
CA PRO A 47 -13.74 3.77 -4.15
C PRO A 47 -13.44 2.26 -4.22
N ASP A 48 -12.91 1.77 -5.33
CA ASP A 48 -12.53 0.35 -5.48
C ASP A 48 -11.31 -0.01 -4.64
N TRP A 49 -10.36 0.91 -4.52
CA TRP A 49 -9.18 0.75 -3.69
C TRP A 49 -9.55 0.74 -2.22
N LEU A 50 -10.46 1.63 -1.78
CA LEU A 50 -10.97 1.61 -0.42
C LEU A 50 -11.66 0.28 -0.10
N ARG A 51 -12.46 -0.28 -1.02
CA ARG A 51 -13.04 -1.62 -0.87
C ARG A 51 -11.97 -2.71 -0.76
N HIS A 52 -10.95 -2.66 -1.60
CA HIS A 52 -9.82 -3.59 -1.56
C HIS A 52 -9.06 -3.51 -0.22
N LEU A 53 -8.79 -2.30 0.27
CA LEU A 53 -8.16 -2.05 1.57
C LEU A 53 -8.99 -2.63 2.72
N GLN A 54 -10.30 -2.38 2.74
CA GLN A 54 -11.22 -2.93 3.76
C GLN A 54 -11.28 -4.46 3.74
N ALA A 55 -11.22 -5.07 2.56
CA ALA A 55 -11.24 -6.53 2.43
C ALA A 55 -9.91 -7.20 2.79
N THR A 56 -8.78 -6.49 2.63
CA THR A 56 -7.44 -7.08 2.76
C THR A 56 -6.73 -6.72 4.06
N LEU A 57 -7.01 -5.55 4.64
CA LEU A 57 -6.38 -5.10 5.88
C LEU A 57 -7.17 -5.56 7.09
N LYS A 58 -6.44 -5.88 8.16
CA LYS A 58 -6.99 -6.20 9.48
C LYS A 58 -6.50 -5.16 10.46
N ARG A 59 -7.41 -4.68 11.31
CA ARG A 59 -7.05 -3.88 12.47
C ARG A 59 -6.40 -4.82 13.50
N THR A 60 -5.12 -4.62 13.74
CA THR A 60 -4.30 -5.33 14.74
C THR A 60 -4.09 -4.47 15.96
#